data_AF-A0A8C0V0F1-F1
#
_entry.id   AF-A0A8C0V0F1-F1
#
_cell.length_a   1.000
_cell.length_b   1.000
_cell.length_c   1.000
_cell.angle_alpha   90.00
_cell.angle_beta   90.00
_cell.angle_gamma   90.00
#
_symmetry.space_group_name_H-M   'P 1'
#
loop_
_entity.id
_entity.type
_entity.pdbx_description
1 polymer ?
#
loop_
_entity_poly.entity_id
_entity_poly.type
_entity_poly.pdbx_seq_one_letter_code
_entity_poly.pdbx_strand_id
1 'polypeptide(L)'
;MSIPEWLQAIQTYMKMLQYNHTGTQFFEIRKTRPLSGLMETAKEMTRESLPIKCLEAVILGIYLTNGQPSVERFPISFKTHFSGNYFHHVVLGIYCNGRYGSLGMSRRSDLMDKPLTYRTLSDLIFEFEDSYKKYLHSVKKVKIGLYVPHEPHSFQPIEWKQLVLNVSKMMRTEVRKELEKFARDMRMKVGPCVRVFGSGCSCALSHPAEMGLALCQPEIMQVMRCAGGTSCLGAVSPGFGVLSTPYSYLVEGSPL
;
A
#
# COMPACT_ATOMS: atom_id res chain seq x y z
N MET A 1 -8.97 -28.15 0.82
CA MET A 1 -9.39 -27.14 -0.17
C MET A 1 -8.13 -26.57 -0.79
N SER A 2 -8.05 -26.53 -2.12
CA SER A 2 -6.93 -25.92 -2.84
C SER A 2 -6.95 -24.40 -2.70
N ILE A 3 -5.80 -23.73 -2.91
CA ILE A 3 -5.72 -22.25 -2.84
C ILE A 3 -6.71 -21.57 -3.82
N PRO A 4 -6.85 -22.00 -5.10
CA PRO A 4 -7.83 -21.41 -6.00
C PRO A 4 -9.28 -21.53 -5.50
N GLU A 5 -9.67 -22.70 -4.97
CA GLU A 5 -11.01 -22.91 -4.40
C GLU A 5 -11.23 -22.02 -3.17
N TRP A 6 -10.21 -21.85 -2.33
CA TRP A 6 -10.25 -20.96 -1.17
C TRP A 6 -10.45 -19.49 -1.59
N LEU A 7 -9.69 -19.02 -2.57
CA LEU A 7 -9.84 -17.67 -3.13
C LEU A 7 -11.23 -17.47 -3.74
N GLN A 8 -11.77 -18.49 -4.41
CA GLN A 8 -13.12 -18.46 -4.96
C GLN A 8 -14.19 -18.42 -3.86
N ALA A 9 -14.01 -19.15 -2.75
CA ALA A 9 -14.90 -19.10 -1.60
C ALA A 9 -14.89 -17.71 -0.95
N ILE A 10 -13.71 -17.11 -0.77
CA ILE A 10 -13.58 -15.73 -0.29
C ILE A 10 -14.30 -14.75 -1.21
N GLN A 11 -14.08 -14.84 -2.52
CA GLN A 11 -14.72 -13.94 -3.46
C GLN A 11 -16.24 -14.11 -3.48
N THR A 12 -16.73 -15.35 -3.35
CA THR A 12 -18.16 -15.65 -3.22
C THR A 12 -18.73 -15.01 -1.95
N TYR A 13 -18.02 -15.11 -0.82
CA TYR A 13 -18.40 -14.43 0.42
C TYR A 13 -18.50 -12.91 0.24
N MET A 14 -17.51 -12.27 -0.40
CA MET A 14 -17.59 -10.82 -0.69
C MET A 14 -18.78 -10.47 -1.59
N LYS A 15 -19.08 -11.32 -2.59
CA LYS A 15 -20.24 -11.14 -3.48
C LYS A 15 -21.56 -11.25 -2.72
N MET A 16 -21.66 -12.13 -1.72
CA MET A 16 -22.84 -12.28 -0.87
C MET A 16 -23.12 -11.03 -0.03
N LEU A 17 -22.07 -10.30 0.41
CA LEU A 17 -22.23 -9.01 1.08
C LEU A 17 -22.82 -7.93 0.15
N GLN A 18 -22.71 -8.11 -1.17
CA GLN A 18 -23.14 -7.18 -2.22
C GLN A 18 -22.30 -5.91 -2.31
N TYR A 19 -22.32 -5.28 -3.50
CA TYR A 19 -21.69 -3.98 -3.71
C TYR A 19 -22.58 -2.88 -3.11
N ASN A 20 -21.99 -1.99 -2.32
CA ASN A 20 -22.75 -0.90 -1.71
C ASN A 20 -23.11 0.20 -2.73
N HIS A 21 -24.41 0.30 -3.05
CA HIS A 21 -25.02 1.30 -3.92
C HIS A 21 -25.77 2.42 -3.18
N THR A 22 -25.83 2.40 -1.83
CA THR A 22 -26.69 3.31 -1.04
C THR A 22 -26.16 4.74 -0.96
N GLY A 23 -24.90 4.96 -1.33
CA GLY A 23 -24.21 6.26 -1.22
C GLY A 23 -23.46 6.43 0.10
N THR A 24 -23.98 5.87 1.21
CA THR A 24 -23.35 5.93 2.54
C THR A 24 -22.33 4.81 2.73
N GLN A 25 -21.13 5.14 3.20
CA GLN A 25 -20.11 4.14 3.54
C GLN A 25 -20.33 3.68 5.00
N PHE A 26 -20.47 2.37 5.22
CA PHE A 26 -20.77 1.81 6.54
C PHE A 26 -19.51 1.65 7.40
N PHE A 27 -18.37 1.31 6.79
CA PHE A 27 -17.11 1.10 7.51
C PHE A 27 -16.07 2.15 7.09
N GLU A 28 -15.61 2.97 8.04
CA GLU A 28 -14.57 3.97 7.74
C GLU A 28 -13.20 3.28 7.59
N ILE A 29 -12.59 3.40 6.41
CA ILE A 29 -11.24 2.88 6.14
C ILE A 29 -10.25 4.03 5.96
N ARG A 30 -9.41 4.25 6.97
CA ARG A 30 -8.27 5.17 6.91
C ARG A 30 -7.03 4.44 6.40
N LYS A 31 -6.54 4.79 5.21
CA LYS A 31 -5.40 4.12 4.56
C LYS A 31 -4.07 4.23 5.32
N THR A 32 -3.94 5.22 6.21
CA THR A 32 -2.77 5.44 7.07
C THR A 32 -2.83 4.67 8.38
N ARG A 33 -3.97 4.02 8.69
CA ARG A 33 -4.13 3.23 9.91
C ARG A 33 -3.17 2.02 9.86
N PRO A 34 -2.56 1.64 11.00
CA PRO A 34 -1.80 0.40 11.09
C PRO A 34 -2.64 -0.81 10.70
N LEU A 35 -1.98 -1.87 10.21
CA LEU A 35 -2.64 -3.09 9.74
C LEU A 35 -3.55 -3.70 10.81
N SER A 36 -3.11 -3.76 12.07
CA SER A 36 -3.93 -4.24 13.19
C SER A 36 -5.29 -3.54 13.29
N GLY A 37 -5.30 -2.21 13.27
CA GLY A 37 -6.56 -1.46 13.29
C GLY A 37 -7.45 -1.71 12.08
N LEU A 38 -6.89 -2.05 10.91
CA LEU A 38 -7.66 -2.43 9.73
C LEU A 38 -8.23 -3.86 9.83
N MET A 39 -7.53 -4.78 10.48
CA MET A 39 -8.01 -6.14 10.74
C MET A 39 -9.22 -6.14 11.69
N GLU A 40 -9.24 -5.23 12.65
CA GLU A 40 -10.37 -5.07 13.57
C GLU A 40 -11.62 -4.62 12.82
N THR A 41 -11.47 -3.66 11.90
CA THR A 41 -12.56 -3.23 11.02
C THR A 41 -12.99 -4.34 10.05
N ALA A 42 -12.06 -5.18 9.55
CA ALA A 42 -12.43 -6.35 8.76
C ALA A 42 -13.26 -7.36 9.56
N LYS A 43 -12.90 -7.57 10.83
CA LYS A 43 -13.64 -8.43 11.75
C LYS A 43 -15.05 -7.88 12.00
N GLU A 44 -15.21 -6.57 12.16
CA GLU A 44 -16.52 -5.91 12.23
C GLU A 44 -17.35 -6.14 10.96
N MET A 45 -16.75 -6.01 9.76
CA MET A 45 -17.45 -6.31 8.49
C MET A 45 -18.03 -7.72 8.48
N THR A 46 -17.28 -8.71 8.98
CA THR A 46 -17.77 -10.10 9.04
C THR A 46 -18.90 -10.31 10.04
N ARG A 47 -18.97 -9.50 11.10
CA ARG A 47 -20.03 -9.59 12.12
C ARG A 47 -21.30 -8.89 11.66
N GLU A 48 -21.17 -7.68 11.13
CA GLU A 48 -22.32 -6.86 10.72
C GLU A 48 -22.88 -7.27 9.35
N SER A 49 -22.07 -7.90 8.50
CA SER A 49 -22.50 -8.44 7.19
C SER A 49 -23.20 -7.41 6.28
N LEU A 50 -22.73 -6.16 6.30
CA LEU A 50 -23.27 -5.07 5.49
C LEU A 50 -22.59 -4.98 4.11
N PRO A 51 -23.25 -4.37 3.09
CA PRO A 51 -22.66 -4.14 1.78
C PRO A 51 -21.38 -3.33 1.79
N ILE A 52 -20.42 -3.73 0.94
CA ILE A 52 -19.07 -3.15 0.90
C ILE A 52 -18.72 -2.57 -0.48
N LYS A 53 -17.75 -1.66 -0.52
CA LYS A 53 -17.13 -1.09 -1.72
C LYS A 53 -15.73 -1.68 -1.94
N CYS A 54 -15.07 -1.23 -3.01
CA CYS A 54 -13.76 -1.74 -3.42
C CYS A 54 -12.67 -1.66 -2.34
N LEU A 55 -12.59 -0.57 -1.55
CA LEU A 55 -11.55 -0.44 -0.53
C LEU A 55 -11.78 -1.37 0.66
N GLU A 56 -13.03 -1.49 1.11
CA GLU A 56 -13.43 -2.40 2.19
C GLU A 56 -13.17 -3.87 1.80
N ALA A 57 -13.48 -4.23 0.55
CA ALA A 57 -13.19 -5.56 0.01
C ALA A 57 -11.69 -5.91 -0.01
N VAL A 58 -10.80 -4.94 -0.23
CA VAL A 58 -9.35 -5.17 -0.15
C VAL A 58 -8.94 -5.49 1.28
N ILE A 59 -9.44 -4.75 2.26
CA ILE A 59 -9.13 -4.97 3.68
C ILE A 59 -9.68 -6.31 4.15
N LEU A 60 -10.92 -6.63 3.78
CA LEU A 60 -11.54 -7.92 4.07
C LEU A 60 -10.79 -9.08 3.39
N GLY A 61 -10.36 -8.90 2.15
CA GLY A 61 -9.55 -9.88 1.42
C GLY A 61 -8.23 -10.19 2.13
N ILE A 62 -7.55 -9.17 2.65
CA ILE A 62 -6.32 -9.34 3.45
C ILE A 62 -6.64 -10.15 4.71
N TYR A 63 -7.67 -9.77 5.46
CA TYR A 63 -8.07 -10.47 6.68
C TYR A 63 -8.36 -11.95 6.45
N LEU A 64 -9.14 -12.29 5.42
CA LEU A 64 -9.53 -13.67 5.12
C LEU A 64 -8.40 -14.54 4.54
N THR A 65 -7.27 -13.93 4.15
CA THR A 65 -6.11 -14.63 3.56
C THR A 65 -4.87 -14.62 4.47
N ASN A 66 -4.91 -13.98 5.64
CA ASN A 66 -3.77 -13.95 6.57
C ASN A 66 -3.25 -15.36 6.92
N GLY A 67 -4.15 -16.32 7.12
CA GLY A 67 -3.79 -17.70 7.46
C GLY A 67 -3.16 -18.53 6.33
N GLN A 68 -2.99 -17.97 5.13
CA GLN A 68 -2.45 -18.67 3.97
C GLN A 68 -1.07 -18.08 3.57
N PRO A 69 0.05 -18.53 4.17
CA PRO A 69 1.38 -17.94 3.94
C PRO A 69 1.93 -18.15 2.52
N SER A 70 1.34 -19.06 1.73
CA SER A 70 1.67 -19.26 0.32
C SER A 70 1.04 -18.22 -0.62
N VAL A 71 0.18 -17.35 -0.08
CA VAL A 71 -0.61 -16.36 -0.83
C VAL A 71 -0.10 -14.96 -0.51
N GLU A 72 0.76 -14.44 -1.38
CA GLU A 72 1.23 -13.06 -1.28
C GLU A 72 0.16 -12.09 -1.79
N ARG A 73 -0.01 -10.97 -1.09
CA ARG A 73 -1.14 -10.04 -1.30
C ARG A 73 -0.66 -8.62 -1.38
N PHE A 74 -1.11 -7.85 -2.37
CA PHE A 74 -0.66 -6.48 -2.57
C PHE A 74 -1.77 -5.64 -3.20
N PRO A 75 -1.98 -4.38 -2.79
CA PRO A 75 -3.04 -3.56 -3.36
C PRO A 75 -2.66 -3.07 -4.77
N ILE A 76 -3.63 -3.12 -5.68
CA ILE A 76 -3.52 -2.54 -7.03
C ILE A 76 -4.59 -1.47 -7.18
N SER A 77 -4.17 -0.21 -7.34
CA SER A 77 -5.08 0.93 -7.52
C SER A 77 -5.06 1.45 -8.95
N PHE A 78 -6.24 1.70 -9.50
CA PHE A 78 -6.44 2.28 -10.81
C PHE A 78 -7.03 3.70 -10.67
N LYS A 79 -6.43 4.66 -11.38
CA LYS A 79 -7.04 5.97 -11.66
C LYS A 79 -7.44 5.97 -13.13
N THR A 80 -8.73 6.08 -13.39
CA THR A 80 -9.30 6.09 -14.75
C THR A 80 -9.99 7.41 -15.04
N HIS A 81 -10.23 7.70 -16.32
CA HIS A 81 -10.92 8.88 -16.80
C HIS A 81 -12.06 8.46 -17.72
N PHE A 82 -13.25 9.00 -17.48
CA PHE A 82 -14.45 8.78 -18.29
C PHE A 82 -15.34 10.03 -18.22
N SER A 83 -15.83 10.51 -19.37
CA SER A 83 -16.73 11.67 -19.47
C SER A 83 -16.31 12.88 -18.62
N GLY A 84 -15.06 13.31 -18.76
CA GLY A 84 -14.49 14.48 -18.06
C GLY A 84 -14.16 14.26 -16.58
N ASN A 85 -14.51 13.10 -16.02
CA ASN A 85 -14.36 12.80 -14.60
C ASN A 85 -13.28 11.75 -14.33
N TYR A 86 -12.63 11.86 -13.18
CA TYR A 86 -11.67 10.88 -12.70
C TYR A 86 -12.30 9.92 -11.70
N PHE A 87 -12.03 8.63 -11.86
CA PHE A 87 -12.50 7.57 -10.99
C PHE A 87 -11.34 6.82 -10.36
N HIS A 88 -11.55 6.39 -9.12
CA HIS A 88 -10.59 5.64 -8.33
C HIS A 88 -11.16 4.26 -8.02
N HIS A 89 -10.35 3.24 -8.22
CA HIS A 89 -10.73 1.86 -7.97
C HIS A 89 -9.52 1.09 -7.42
N VAL A 90 -9.75 0.09 -6.59
CA VAL A 90 -8.69 -0.72 -5.98
C VAL A 90 -9.13 -2.18 -5.89
N VAL A 91 -8.20 -3.08 -6.15
CA VAL A 91 -8.36 -4.53 -5.96
C VAL A 91 -7.17 -5.07 -5.18
N LEU A 92 -7.32 -6.25 -4.61
CA LEU A 92 -6.24 -6.97 -3.94
C LEU A 92 -5.60 -7.92 -4.95
N GLY A 93 -4.41 -7.57 -5.44
CA GLY A 93 -3.59 -8.46 -6.24
C GLY A 93 -3.10 -9.63 -5.40
N ILE A 94 -3.15 -10.83 -5.99
CA ILE A 94 -2.74 -12.08 -5.38
C ILE A 94 -1.60 -12.67 -6.19
N TYR A 95 -0.57 -13.16 -5.52
CA TYR A 95 0.50 -13.95 -6.12
C TYR A 95 0.67 -15.26 -5.34
N CYS A 96 0.58 -16.38 -6.05
CA CYS A 96 0.77 -17.71 -5.46
C CYS A 96 1.29 -18.66 -6.54
N ASN A 97 2.30 -19.47 -6.22
CA ASN A 97 2.87 -20.50 -7.10
C ASN A 97 3.23 -19.99 -8.51
N GLY A 98 3.84 -18.80 -8.61
CA GLY A 98 4.24 -18.23 -9.90
C GLY A 98 3.10 -17.66 -10.75
N ARG A 99 1.89 -17.59 -10.22
CA ARG A 99 0.71 -17.07 -10.90
C ARG A 99 0.13 -15.87 -10.17
N TYR A 100 -0.45 -14.96 -10.95
CA TYR A 100 -1.11 -13.76 -10.48
C TYR A 100 -2.62 -13.89 -10.65
N GLY A 101 -3.37 -13.21 -9.78
CA GLY A 101 -4.82 -13.09 -9.80
C GLY A 101 -5.26 -11.89 -8.96
N SER A 102 -6.55 -11.76 -8.70
CA SER A 102 -7.06 -10.71 -7.82
C SER A 102 -8.34 -11.10 -7.08
N LEU A 103 -8.55 -10.44 -5.95
CA LEU A 103 -9.81 -10.39 -5.21
C LEU A 103 -10.30 -8.93 -5.15
N GLY A 104 -11.60 -8.73 -5.05
CA GLY A 104 -12.14 -7.39 -4.81
C GLY A 104 -13.64 -7.29 -5.05
N MET A 105 -14.14 -6.06 -4.96
CA MET A 105 -15.53 -5.74 -5.25
C MET A 105 -15.60 -4.53 -6.18
N SER A 106 -16.45 -4.65 -7.20
CA SER A 106 -16.70 -3.60 -8.17
C SER A 106 -18.15 -3.66 -8.63
N ARG A 107 -18.64 -2.56 -9.18
CA ARG A 107 -19.94 -2.51 -9.86
C ARG A 107 -19.95 -3.31 -11.16
N ARG A 108 -18.77 -3.64 -11.69
CA ARG A 108 -18.58 -4.40 -12.93
C ARG A 108 -17.86 -5.70 -12.60
N SER A 109 -18.35 -6.81 -13.14
CA SER A 109 -17.87 -8.13 -12.77
C SER A 109 -16.47 -8.45 -13.28
N ASP A 110 -16.05 -7.85 -14.39
CA ASP A 110 -14.72 -8.01 -14.97
C ASP A 110 -13.68 -7.04 -14.39
N LEU A 111 -14.08 -6.19 -13.43
CA LEU A 111 -13.21 -5.27 -12.70
C LEU A 111 -13.07 -5.66 -11.22
N MET A 112 -13.12 -6.94 -10.86
CA MET A 112 -12.98 -7.42 -9.48
C MET A 112 -12.05 -8.64 -9.37
N ASP A 113 -12.61 -9.85 -9.26
CA ASP A 113 -11.83 -11.08 -9.26
C ASP A 113 -11.26 -11.44 -10.63
N LYS A 114 -10.02 -11.90 -10.60
CA LYS A 114 -9.35 -12.51 -11.73
C LYS A 114 -8.74 -13.83 -11.25
N PRO A 115 -8.96 -14.95 -11.97
CA PRO A 115 -8.47 -16.25 -11.53
C PRO A 115 -6.94 -16.28 -11.50
N LEU A 116 -6.38 -17.20 -10.71
CA LEU A 116 -4.94 -17.33 -10.50
C LEU A 116 -4.22 -18.00 -11.70
N THR A 117 -4.39 -17.45 -12.91
CA THR A 117 -3.92 -18.04 -14.16
C THR A 117 -2.85 -17.20 -14.86
N TYR A 118 -2.73 -15.91 -14.53
CA TYR A 118 -1.82 -14.97 -15.18
C TYR A 118 -0.37 -15.29 -14.82
N ARG A 119 0.51 -15.40 -15.81
CA ARG A 119 1.93 -15.77 -15.59
C ARG A 119 2.77 -14.57 -15.12
N THR A 120 2.36 -13.37 -15.50
CA THR A 120 3.10 -12.15 -15.23
C THR A 120 2.18 -11.09 -14.63
N LEU A 121 2.77 -10.12 -13.92
CA LEU A 121 2.01 -9.01 -13.34
C LEU A 121 1.45 -8.12 -14.45
N SER A 122 2.22 -7.92 -15.53
CA SER A 122 1.77 -7.14 -16.69
C SER A 122 0.53 -7.73 -17.36
N ASP A 123 0.44 -9.05 -17.51
CA ASP A 123 -0.75 -9.69 -18.09
C ASP A 123 -2.01 -9.42 -17.27
N LEU A 124 -1.91 -9.50 -15.93
CA LEU A 124 -3.03 -9.17 -15.03
C LEU A 124 -3.44 -7.69 -15.16
N ILE A 125 -2.47 -6.77 -15.15
CA ILE A 125 -2.77 -5.33 -15.26
C ILE A 125 -3.38 -4.98 -16.62
N PHE A 126 -2.89 -5.59 -17.70
CA PHE A 126 -3.43 -5.38 -19.04
C PHE A 126 -4.84 -5.93 -19.20
N GLU A 127 -5.15 -7.06 -18.57
CA GLU A 127 -6.52 -7.58 -18.52
C GLU A 127 -7.50 -6.59 -17.86
N PHE A 128 -7.08 -5.93 -16.77
CA PHE A 128 -7.87 -4.84 -16.16
C PHE A 128 -8.00 -3.64 -17.09
N GLU A 129 -6.92 -3.24 -17.76
CA GLU A 129 -6.94 -2.15 -18.74
C GLU A 129 -7.95 -2.43 -19.86
N ASP A 130 -7.93 -3.64 -20.41
CA ASP A 130 -8.83 -4.06 -21.49
C ASP A 130 -10.28 -4.20 -20.99
N SER A 131 -10.50 -4.61 -19.73
CA SER A 131 -11.81 -4.59 -19.08
C SER A 131 -12.35 -3.16 -18.91
N TYR A 132 -11.50 -2.19 -18.54
CA TYR A 132 -11.89 -0.77 -18.46
C TYR A 132 -12.31 -0.18 -19.81
N LYS A 133 -11.63 -0.57 -20.90
CA LYS A 133 -11.95 -0.11 -22.26
C LYS A 133 -13.38 -0.46 -22.67
N LYS A 134 -13.91 -1.62 -22.24
CA LYS A 134 -15.30 -2.03 -22.50
C LYS A 134 -16.33 -1.04 -21.95
N TYR A 135 -15.97 -0.30 -20.91
CA TYR A 135 -16.80 0.74 -20.30
C TYR A 135 -16.35 2.16 -20.66
N LEU A 136 -15.54 2.31 -21.73
CA LEU A 136 -15.04 3.58 -22.23
C LEU A 136 -14.15 4.34 -21.23
N HIS A 137 -13.64 3.66 -20.20
CA HIS A 137 -12.68 4.24 -19.26
C HIS A 137 -11.27 4.17 -19.85
N SER A 138 -10.56 5.31 -19.82
CA SER A 138 -9.13 5.37 -20.10
C SER A 138 -8.34 5.28 -18.80
N VAL A 139 -7.49 4.24 -18.65
CA VAL A 139 -6.62 4.12 -17.49
C VAL A 139 -5.50 5.16 -17.58
N LYS A 140 -5.42 6.04 -16.57
CA LYS A 140 -4.43 7.13 -16.52
C LYS A 140 -3.25 6.78 -15.64
N LYS A 141 -3.52 6.19 -14.47
CA LYS A 141 -2.48 5.74 -13.54
C LYS A 141 -2.78 4.36 -12.97
N VAL A 142 -1.72 3.57 -12.79
CA VAL A 142 -1.74 2.33 -12.02
C VAL A 142 -0.79 2.53 -10.84
N LYS A 143 -1.23 2.15 -9.64
CA LYS A 143 -0.39 2.12 -8.43
C LYS A 143 -0.36 0.73 -7.86
N ILE A 144 0.81 0.24 -7.52
CA ILE A 144 0.99 -1.09 -6.94
C ILE A 144 1.70 -0.94 -5.60
N GLY A 145 1.13 -1.55 -4.58
CA GLY A 145 1.70 -1.61 -3.24
C GLY A 145 2.73 -2.71 -3.06
N LEU A 146 3.29 -2.79 -1.86
CA LEU A 146 4.12 -3.91 -1.43
C LEU A 146 3.25 -5.09 -0.95
N TYR A 147 3.90 -6.23 -0.70
CA TYR A 147 3.25 -7.34 -0.02
C TYR A 147 2.81 -6.94 1.38
N VAL A 148 1.56 -7.27 1.70
CA VAL A 148 0.98 -7.05 3.02
C VAL A 148 1.44 -8.17 3.95
N PRO A 149 2.04 -7.86 5.11
CA PRO A 149 2.43 -8.87 6.09
C PRO A 149 1.26 -9.78 6.49
N HIS A 150 1.54 -11.06 6.72
CA HIS A 150 0.54 -12.03 7.19
C HIS A 150 0.19 -11.86 8.68
N GLU A 151 1.08 -11.23 9.45
CA GLU A 151 0.89 -10.97 10.87
C GLU A 151 -0.17 -9.87 11.08
N PRO A 152 -1.38 -10.20 11.59
CA PRO A 152 -2.46 -9.23 11.75
C PRO A 152 -2.13 -8.16 12.79
N HIS A 153 -1.28 -8.44 13.77
CA HIS A 153 -0.92 -7.47 14.83
C HIS A 153 0.18 -6.48 14.43
N SER A 154 0.57 -6.47 13.15
CA SER A 154 1.56 -5.50 12.66
C SER A 154 1.07 -4.06 12.81
N PHE A 155 1.94 -3.21 13.36
CA PHE A 155 1.73 -1.77 13.45
C PHE A 155 2.15 -1.03 12.17
N GLN A 156 2.65 -1.75 11.16
CA GLN A 156 3.01 -1.15 9.88
C GLN A 156 1.74 -0.82 9.07
N PRO A 157 1.65 0.37 8.47
CA PRO A 157 0.58 0.67 7.54
C PRO A 157 0.79 -0.12 6.23
N ILE A 158 -0.30 -0.34 5.49
CA ILE A 158 -0.21 -0.92 4.15
C ILE A 158 0.48 0.09 3.21
N GLU A 159 1.51 -0.35 2.50
CA GLU A 159 2.11 0.46 1.43
C GLU A 159 1.26 0.34 0.17
N TRP A 160 0.56 1.42 -0.20
CA TRP A 160 -0.43 1.44 -1.28
C TRP A 160 0.14 1.87 -2.64
N LYS A 161 1.32 2.50 -2.66
CA LYS A 161 1.79 3.26 -3.83
C LYS A 161 3.31 3.21 -3.99
N GLN A 162 3.89 2.03 -3.81
CA GLN A 162 5.32 1.81 -4.02
C GLN A 162 5.73 2.02 -5.49
N LEU A 163 4.97 1.43 -6.42
CA LEU A 163 5.11 1.69 -7.84
C LEU A 163 3.95 2.57 -8.31
N VAL A 164 4.24 3.63 -9.07
CA VAL A 164 3.24 4.49 -9.69
C VAL A 164 3.57 4.69 -11.16
N LEU A 165 2.73 4.18 -12.05
CA LEU A 165 2.89 4.27 -13.49
C LEU A 165 1.86 5.23 -14.11
N ASN A 166 2.31 6.12 -15.00
CA ASN A 166 1.44 6.94 -15.84
C ASN A 166 1.20 6.24 -17.17
N VAL A 167 0.29 5.26 -17.19
CA VAL A 167 -0.01 4.42 -18.36
C VAL A 167 -0.43 5.23 -19.59
N SER A 168 -1.05 6.40 -19.40
CA SER A 168 -1.45 7.25 -20.54
C SER A 168 -0.30 7.96 -21.24
N LYS A 169 0.90 7.95 -20.67
CA LYS A 169 2.09 8.64 -21.20
C LYS A 169 3.21 7.67 -21.58
N MET A 170 2.99 6.37 -21.47
CA MET A 170 4.00 5.33 -21.65
C MET A 170 3.57 4.36 -22.73
N MET A 171 4.52 3.80 -23.46
CA MET A 171 4.25 2.70 -24.38
C MET A 171 3.96 1.42 -23.61
N ARG A 172 3.13 0.53 -24.17
CA ARG A 172 2.76 -0.74 -23.53
C ARG A 172 3.99 -1.61 -23.20
N THR A 173 5.04 -1.56 -24.03
CA THR A 173 6.32 -2.25 -23.81
C THR A 173 7.09 -1.72 -22.59
N GLU A 174 7.10 -0.40 -22.38
CA GLU A 174 7.72 0.25 -21.23
C GLU A 174 6.96 -0.05 -19.94
N VAL A 175 5.63 0.01 -19.99
CA VAL A 175 4.77 -0.37 -18.87
C VAL A 175 5.03 -1.81 -18.45
N ARG A 176 5.10 -2.74 -19.42
CA ARG A 176 5.46 -4.14 -19.17
C ARG A 176 6.82 -4.25 -18.49
N LYS A 177 7.85 -3.57 -19.02
CA LYS A 177 9.21 -3.60 -18.46
C LYS A 177 9.25 -3.17 -16.98
N GLU A 178 8.59 -2.06 -16.65
CA GLU A 178 8.55 -1.57 -15.26
C GLU A 178 7.74 -2.49 -14.34
N LEU A 179 6.60 -3.03 -14.80
CA LEU A 179 5.80 -3.98 -14.03
C LEU A 179 6.58 -5.28 -13.74
N GLU A 180 7.25 -5.85 -14.73
CA GLU A 180 8.01 -7.09 -14.54
C GLU A 180 9.28 -6.90 -13.70
N LYS A 181 9.92 -5.73 -13.82
CA LYS A 181 11.01 -5.35 -12.92
C LYS A 181 10.51 -5.29 -11.47
N PHE A 182 9.44 -4.53 -11.22
CA PHE A 182 8.88 -4.41 -9.87
C PHE A 182 8.40 -5.76 -9.31
N ALA A 183 7.76 -6.60 -10.14
CA ALA A 183 7.34 -7.95 -9.76
C ALA A 183 8.53 -8.86 -9.38
N ARG A 184 9.69 -8.70 -10.03
CA ARG A 184 10.92 -9.40 -9.63
C ARG A 184 11.47 -8.86 -8.30
N ASP A 185 11.51 -7.55 -8.13
CA ASP A 185 12.01 -6.91 -6.91
C ASP A 185 11.18 -7.31 -5.68
N MET A 186 9.84 -7.36 -5.80
CA MET A 186 8.95 -7.85 -4.74
C MET A 186 9.25 -9.32 -4.35
N ARG A 187 9.50 -10.18 -5.34
CA ARG A 187 9.78 -11.61 -5.11
C ARG A 187 11.16 -11.85 -4.48
N MET A 188 12.13 -10.99 -4.75
CA MET A 188 13.46 -11.06 -4.14
C MET A 188 13.50 -10.44 -2.73
N LYS A 189 12.36 -9.99 -2.18
CA LYS A 189 12.24 -9.34 -0.86
C LYS A 189 13.20 -8.16 -0.65
N VAL A 190 13.58 -7.48 -1.73
CA VAL A 190 14.42 -6.27 -1.65
C VAL A 190 13.50 -5.10 -1.25
N GLY A 191 13.55 -4.72 0.04
CA GLY A 191 12.92 -3.50 0.55
C GLY A 191 13.47 -2.24 -0.12
N PRO A 192 12.74 -1.11 -0.11
CA PRO A 192 12.79 -0.15 -1.20
C PRO A 192 14.03 0.76 -1.22
N CYS A 193 14.69 0.82 -2.39
CA CYS A 193 15.26 2.06 -2.90
C CYS A 193 14.09 2.85 -3.54
N VAL A 194 13.69 3.96 -2.93
CA VAL A 194 12.61 4.83 -3.43
C VAL A 194 13.02 5.43 -4.78
N ARG A 195 12.47 4.90 -5.88
CA ARG A 195 12.65 5.46 -7.22
C ARG A 195 11.48 6.36 -7.58
N VAL A 196 11.63 7.66 -7.32
CA VAL A 196 10.83 8.68 -7.99
C VAL A 196 11.48 8.92 -9.35
N PHE A 197 10.89 8.40 -10.42
CA PHE A 197 11.34 8.78 -11.77
C PHE A 197 10.83 10.19 -12.09
N GLY A 198 11.67 11.17 -11.77
CA GLY A 198 11.56 12.57 -12.14
C GLY A 198 12.92 13.25 -11.98
N SER A 199 13.57 13.53 -13.11
CA SER A 199 14.92 14.12 -13.29
C SER A 199 16.09 13.34 -12.66
N GLY A 200 17.17 13.20 -13.43
CA GLY A 200 18.24 12.25 -13.21
C GLY A 200 19.03 12.49 -11.92
N CYS A 201 19.15 11.44 -11.13
CA CYS A 201 20.25 11.27 -10.19
C CYS A 201 20.58 9.78 -10.13
N SER A 202 21.82 9.44 -10.49
CA SER A 202 22.34 8.07 -10.47
C SER A 202 22.81 7.75 -9.07
N CYS A 203 22.11 6.84 -8.37
CA CYS A 203 22.60 6.27 -7.12
C CYS A 203 23.26 4.93 -7.45
N ALA A 204 24.58 4.87 -7.31
CA ALA A 204 25.38 3.67 -7.50
C ALA A 204 24.91 2.56 -6.53
N LEU A 205 24.74 1.35 -7.07
CA LEU A 205 24.46 0.13 -6.33
C LEU A 205 25.77 -0.38 -5.70
N SER A 206 25.90 -0.33 -4.38
CA SER A 206 26.84 -1.20 -3.67
C SER A 206 26.22 -2.59 -3.51
N HIS A 207 26.95 -3.61 -3.98
CA HIS A 207 26.63 -5.02 -3.81
C HIS A 207 26.72 -5.43 -2.32
N PRO A 208 25.93 -6.40 -1.85
CA PRO A 208 26.28 -7.14 -0.64
C PRO A 208 27.10 -8.38 -1.03
N ALA A 209 28.39 -8.34 -0.72
CA ALA A 209 29.21 -9.54 -0.57
C ALA A 209 29.40 -9.80 0.94
N GLU A 210 29.14 -11.05 1.32
CA GLU A 210 29.60 -11.75 2.53
C GLU A 210 29.28 -11.19 3.92
N MET A 211 28.71 -12.09 4.74
CA MET A 211 29.02 -12.39 6.16
C MET A 211 27.74 -13.01 6.75
N GLY A 212 27.70 -14.27 7.15
CA GLY A 212 28.66 -14.93 8.03
C GLY A 212 27.94 -15.13 9.37
N LEU A 213 27.57 -16.37 9.66
CA LEU A 213 27.03 -16.80 10.95
C LEU A 213 27.93 -16.33 12.10
N ALA A 214 27.37 -15.59 13.06
CA ALA A 214 27.98 -15.41 14.37
C ALA A 214 26.89 -15.29 15.44
N LEU A 215 26.72 -16.38 16.19
CA LEU A 215 26.19 -16.38 17.55
C LEU A 215 27.19 -15.65 18.46
N CYS A 216 26.73 -14.67 19.25
CA CYS A 216 27.20 -14.50 20.63
C CYS A 216 26.32 -13.50 21.41
N GLN A 217 26.00 -13.90 22.63
CA GLN A 217 25.21 -13.20 23.65
C GLN A 217 26.01 -12.05 24.33
N PRO A 218 25.39 -11.26 25.24
CA PRO A 218 25.66 -9.83 25.40
C PRO A 218 26.54 -9.52 26.62
N GLU A 219 27.40 -8.50 26.52
CA GLU A 219 27.96 -7.83 27.71
C GLU A 219 28.35 -6.36 27.47
N ILE A 220 27.90 -5.54 28.41
CA ILE A 220 28.60 -4.42 29.06
C ILE A 220 28.72 -3.07 28.33
N MET A 221 27.93 -2.15 28.91
CA MET A 221 28.00 -0.69 28.92
C MET A 221 29.41 -0.17 29.25
N GLN A 222 30.04 0.59 28.34
CA GLN A 222 31.13 1.50 28.68
C GLN A 222 31.06 2.84 27.93
N VAL A 223 31.25 3.87 28.75
CA VAL A 223 31.32 5.31 28.49
C VAL A 223 32.54 5.63 27.62
N MET A 224 32.34 6.33 26.51
CA MET A 224 33.45 6.89 25.73
C MET A 224 33.49 8.42 25.89
N ARG A 225 34.53 8.88 26.59
CA ARG A 225 34.99 10.27 26.65
C ARG A 225 35.60 10.65 25.29
N CYS A 226 35.18 11.78 24.72
CA CYS A 226 35.90 12.42 23.62
C CYS A 226 37.05 13.26 24.19
N ALA A 227 38.27 13.01 23.72
CA ALA A 227 39.48 13.77 24.00
C ALA A 227 39.95 14.49 22.73
N GLY A 228 40.28 15.78 22.87
CA GLY A 228 41.01 16.61 21.90
C GLY A 228 40.16 17.16 20.75
N GLY A 229 40.05 18.46 20.48
CA GLY A 229 40.85 19.60 20.90
C GLY A 229 41.49 20.26 19.68
N THR A 230 40.82 21.26 19.10
CA THR A 230 41.47 22.42 18.48
C THR A 230 40.53 23.62 18.50
N SER A 231 41.06 24.68 19.08
CA SER A 231 40.47 25.97 19.40
C SER A 231 40.46 26.94 18.22
N CYS A 232 39.42 27.76 18.12
CA CYS A 232 39.53 29.15 17.70
C CYS A 232 38.71 30.05 18.65
N LEU A 233 39.36 31.10 19.11
CA LEU A 233 38.97 32.08 20.14
C LEU A 233 38.08 33.21 19.59
N GLY A 234 37.34 33.84 20.52
CA GLY A 234 36.81 35.22 20.44
C GLY A 234 35.30 35.29 20.16
N ALA A 235 34.45 36.02 20.89
CA ALA A 235 34.66 37.08 21.87
C ALA A 235 33.43 37.22 22.80
N VAL A 236 33.65 38.00 23.87
CA VAL A 236 32.81 38.23 25.05
C VAL A 236 31.67 39.23 24.81
N SER A 237 30.55 38.98 25.50
CA SER A 237 29.34 39.73 25.96
C SER A 237 29.31 41.29 25.91
N PRO A 238 28.25 42.04 26.37
CA PRO A 238 26.94 41.68 26.99
C PRO A 238 25.71 42.54 26.55
N GLY A 239 24.51 42.23 27.07
CA GLY A 239 23.62 43.29 27.62
C GLY A 239 22.20 43.49 27.06
N PHE A 240 21.23 43.45 27.99
CA PHE A 240 19.98 44.22 28.12
C PHE A 240 18.75 43.96 27.22
N GLY A 241 17.57 43.90 27.86
CA GLY A 241 16.29 44.26 27.25
C GLY A 241 15.03 43.57 27.79
N VAL A 242 14.45 44.12 28.85
CA VAL A 242 13.10 43.82 29.41
C VAL A 242 12.01 44.42 28.49
N LEU A 243 10.81 43.79 28.42
CA LEU A 243 9.44 44.37 28.29
C LEU A 243 8.47 43.33 27.67
N SER A 244 7.57 42.72 28.46
CA SER A 244 6.16 43.10 28.69
C SER A 244 5.17 42.74 27.55
N THR A 245 4.24 41.82 27.85
CA THR A 245 2.78 41.71 27.49
C THR A 245 2.30 42.18 26.09
N PRO A 246 1.30 41.55 25.42
CA PRO A 246 -0.06 41.46 26.00
C PRO A 246 -1.03 40.33 25.54
N TYR A 247 -2.09 40.21 26.35
CA TYR A 247 -3.50 40.00 25.99
C TYR A 247 -4.05 38.61 25.64
N SER A 248 -4.86 38.16 26.60
CA SER A 248 -6.00 37.26 26.55
C SER A 248 -7.14 37.79 25.65
N TYR A 249 -7.80 36.89 24.92
CA TYR A 249 -9.17 36.96 24.38
C TYR A 249 -9.47 35.55 23.83
N LEU A 250 -10.64 34.94 23.87
CA LEU A 250 -11.93 35.16 24.53
C LEU A 250 -12.63 33.79 24.42
N VAL A 251 -13.31 33.38 25.49
CA VAL A 251 -14.20 32.22 25.53
C VAL A 251 -15.55 32.69 24.97
N GLU A 252 -16.05 32.03 23.92
CA GLU A 252 -17.47 32.11 23.55
C GLU A 252 -18.06 30.70 23.56
N GLY A 253 -18.96 30.51 24.52
CA GLY A 253 -19.89 29.39 24.59
C GLY A 253 -21.16 29.71 23.82
N SER A 254 -21.72 28.68 23.20
CA SER A 254 -23.13 28.60 22.83
C SER A 254 -24.01 28.67 24.10
N PRO A 255 -25.26 29.13 24.01
CA PRO A 255 -26.33 28.20 23.61
C PRO A 255 -27.51 28.81 22.83
N LEU A 256 -28.06 28.03 21.90
CA LEU A 256 -29.48 27.64 21.71
C LEU A 256 -29.68 27.10 20.28
#